data_AF-A0A7K2DHJ2-F1
#
_entry.id   AF-A0A7K2DHJ2-F1
#
_cell.length_a   1.000
_cell.length_b   1.000
_cell.length_c   1.000
_cell.angle_alpha   90.00
_cell.angle_beta   90.00
_cell.angle_gamma   90.00
#
_symmetry.space_group_name_H-M   'P 1'
#
loop_
_entity.id
_entity.type
_entity.pdbx_description
1 polymer ?
#
loop_
_entity_poly.entity_id
_entity_poly.type
_entity_poly.pdbx_seq_one_letter_code
_entity_poly.pdbx_strand_id
1 'polypeptide(L)' 'MTVELDGAGVTVSDVVAVARGGEQVRLSDAAMERMAASRSVVERLSEGEPAYGISTGFGALANT' A
#
# COMPACT_ATOMS: atom_id res chain seq x y z
N MET A 1 -6.30 8.57 -21.36
CA MET A 1 -7.19 8.55 -20.18
C MET A 1 -6.33 8.47 -18.92
N THR A 2 -6.88 8.48 -17.71
CA THR A 2 -6.07 8.25 -16.50
C THR A 2 -6.84 7.33 -15.56
N VAL A 3 -6.19 6.25 -15.14
CA VAL A 3 -6.73 5.31 -14.15
C VAL A 3 -6.45 5.89 -12.76
N GLU A 4 -7.50 6.07 -11.96
CA GLU A 4 -7.40 6.53 -10.58
C GLU A 4 -7.42 5.33 -9.63
N LEU A 5 -6.48 5.31 -8.69
CA LEU A 5 -6.45 4.34 -7.60
C LEU A 5 -7.01 4.98 -6.33
N ASP A 6 -8.15 4.45 -5.88
CA ASP A 6 -8.89 4.95 -4.73
C ASP A 6 -8.94 3.96 -3.55
N GLY A 7 -8.30 2.79 -3.69
CA GLY A 7 -8.22 1.75 -2.66
C GLY A 7 -9.37 0.73 -2.63
N ALA A 8 -10.41 0.87 -3.44
CA ALA A 8 -11.48 -0.14 -3.54
C ALA A 8 -11.08 -1.35 -4.41
N GLY A 9 -10.00 -1.20 -5.19
CA GLY A 9 -9.52 -2.20 -6.14
C GLY A 9 -9.46 -1.63 -7.56
N VAL A 10 -9.17 -2.49 -8.54
CA VAL A 10 -9.14 -2.14 -9.96
C VAL A 10 -9.84 -3.23 -10.77
N THR A 11 -10.36 -2.87 -11.93
CA THR A 11 -10.92 -3.86 -12.87
C THR A 11 -9.82 -4.48 -13.75
N VAL A 12 -10.10 -5.63 -14.35
CA VAL A 12 -9.21 -6.24 -15.35
C VAL A 12 -8.97 -5.28 -16.53
N SER A 13 -9.98 -4.51 -16.91
CA SER A 13 -9.88 -3.51 -17.98
C SER A 13 -8.89 -2.40 -17.62
N ASP A 14 -8.90 -1.91 -16.37
CA ASP A 14 -7.93 -0.92 -15.89
C ASP A 14 -6.51 -1.46 -15.96
N VAL A 15 -6.30 -2.72 -15.58
CA VAL A 15 -5.00 -3.39 -15.66
C VAL A 15 -4.51 -3.46 -17.11
N VAL A 16 -5.36 -3.85 -18.05
CA VAL A 16 -5.01 -3.92 -19.48
C VAL A 16 -4.71 -2.53 -20.04
N ALA A 17 -5.51 -1.53 -19.68
CA ALA A 17 -5.35 -0.15 -20.14
C ALA A 17 -3.99 0.43 -19.73
N VAL A 18 -3.54 0.17 -18.50
CA VAL A 18 -2.21 0.59 -18.03
C VAL A 18 -1.11 -0.25 -18.67
N ALA A 19 -1.19 -1.58 -18.54
CA ALA A 19 -0.07 -2.46 -18.90
C ALA A 19 0.19 -2.56 -20.41
N ARG A 20 -0.85 -2.44 -21.25
CA ARG A 20 -0.75 -2.55 -22.71
C ARG A 20 -1.05 -1.24 -23.42
N GLY A 21 -1.92 -0.42 -22.85
CA GLY A 21 -2.32 0.88 -23.42
C GLY A 21 -1.42 2.04 -22.99
N GLY A 22 -0.59 1.88 -21.96
CA GLY A 22 0.27 2.95 -21.46
C GLY A 22 -0.49 4.08 -20.79
N GLU A 23 -1.71 3.82 -20.31
CA GLU A 23 -2.51 4.84 -19.64
C GLU A 23 -1.85 5.32 -18.35
N GLN A 24 -1.96 6.62 -18.09
CA GLN A 24 -1.41 7.21 -16.87
C GLN A 24 -2.18 6.73 -15.64
N VAL A 25 -1.48 6.64 -14.50
CA VAL A 25 -2.04 6.25 -13.21
C VAL A 25 -1.85 7.38 -12.21
N ARG A 26 -2.89 7.66 -11.41
CA ARG A 26 -2.80 8.59 -10.28
C ARG A 26 -3.44 7.98 -9.03
N LEU A 27 -2.93 8.35 -7.87
CA LEU A 27 -3.59 8.10 -6.59
C LEU A 27 -4.64 9.19 -6.35
N SER A 28 -5.79 8.81 -5.81
CA SER A 28 -6.74 9.79 -5.28
C SER A 28 -6.20 10.43 -3.99
N ASP A 29 -6.66 11.65 -3.69
CA ASP A 29 -6.29 12.33 -2.44
C ASP A 29 -6.71 11.52 -1.21
N ALA A 30 -7.91 10.93 -1.25
CA ALA A 30 -8.40 10.06 -0.18
C ALA A 30 -7.53 8.81 0.03
N ALA A 31 -6.96 8.23 -1.03
CA ALA A 31 -6.02 7.12 -0.90
C ALA A 31 -4.71 7.57 -0.23
N MET A 32 -4.21 8.74 -0.61
CA MET A 32 -3.02 9.34 -0.01
C MET A 32 -3.21 9.61 1.49
N GLU A 33 -4.35 10.17 1.88
CA GLU A 33 -4.70 10.43 3.29
C GLU A 33 -4.75 9.13 4.11
N ARG A 34 -5.38 8.07 3.59
CA ARG A 34 -5.44 6.77 4.27
C ARG A 34 -4.07 6.10 4.39
N MET A 35 -3.22 6.25 3.38
CA MET A 35 -1.83 5.76 3.45
C MET A 35 -1.04 6.49 4.53
N ALA A 36 -1.18 7.81 4.64
CA ALA A 36 -0.53 8.60 5.69
C ALA A 36 -1.00 8.18 7.09
N ALA A 37 -2.32 7.99 7.27
CA ALA A 37 -2.86 7.48 8.53
C ALA A 37 -2.31 6.08 8.87
N SER A 38 -2.27 5.17 7.90
CA SER A 38 -1.71 3.81 8.06
C SER A 38 -0.22 3.85 8.43
N ARG A 39 0.55 4.74 7.80
CA ARG A 39 1.96 4.94 8.10
C ARG A 39 2.18 5.35 9.56
N SER A 40 1.35 6.26 10.09
CA SER A 40 1.45 6.68 11.50
C SER A 40 1.27 5.51 12.49
N VAL A 41 0.44 4.52 12.13
CA VAL A 41 0.25 3.31 12.96
C VAL A 41 1.52 2.46 12.95
N VAL A 42 2.09 2.23 11.76
CA VAL A 42 3.35 1.47 11.61
C VAL A 42 4.49 2.12 12.39
N GLU A 43 4.59 3.45 12.36
CA GLU A 43 5.62 4.18 13.12
C GLU A 43 5.48 3.95 14.62
N ARG A 44 4.26 4.04 15.17
CA ARG A 44 4.03 3.73 16.60
C ARG A 44 4.35 2.28 16.95
N LEU A 45 4.01 1.34 16.06
CA LEU A 45 4.33 -0.09 16.27
C LEU A 45 5.84 -0.37 16.24
N SER A 46 6.62 0.45 15.53
CA SER A 46 8.07 0.26 15.48
C SER A 46 8.79 0.56 16.80
N GLU A 47 8.17 1.35 17.68
CA GLU A 47 8.73 1.75 18.98
C GLU A 47 8.13 0.95 20.16
N GLY A 48 7.11 0.14 19.91
CA GLY A 48 6.32 -0.54 20.92
C GLY A 48 6.59 -2.04 21.03
N GLU A 49 5.51 -2.83 21.21
CA GLU A 49 5.60 -4.28 21.27
C GLU A 49 6.13 -4.88 19.95
N PRO A 50 6.85 -6.02 19.99
CA PRO A 50 7.34 -6.69 18.79
C PRO A 50 6.21 -6.96 17.79
N ALA A 51 6.36 -6.40 16.59
CA ALA A 51 5.39 -6.50 15.50
C ALA A 51 6.03 -7.15 14.28
N TYR A 52 5.41 -8.24 13.81
CA TYR A 52 5.93 -9.06 12.71
C TYR A 52 6.21 -8.25 11.45
N GLY A 53 7.47 -8.26 10.99
CA GLY A 53 7.89 -7.55 9.79
C GLY A 53 7.94 -6.02 9.94
N ILE A 54 7.80 -5.50 11.17
CA ILE A 54 8.02 -4.08 11.51
C ILE A 54 9.24 -4.00 12.44
N SER A 55 9.12 -4.53 13.65
CA SER A 55 10.17 -4.54 14.68
C SER A 55 10.75 -5.94 14.95
N THR A 56 10.27 -6.96 14.23
CA THR A 56 10.88 -8.30 14.15
C THR A 56 11.29 -8.64 12.72
N GLY A 57 12.05 -9.73 12.54
CA GLY A 57 12.30 -10.31 11.23
C GLY A 57 11.05 -10.92 10.56
N PHE A 58 11.22 -11.41 9.33
CA PHE A 58 10.19 -12.10 8.56
C PHE A 58 10.39 -13.62 8.55
N GLY A 59 9.31 -14.37 8.43
CA GLY A 59 9.31 -15.82 8.28
C GLY A 59 10.05 -16.53 9.42
N ALA A 60 11.04 -17.35 9.06
CA ALA A 60 11.85 -18.07 10.04
C ALA A 60 12.62 -17.15 11.01
N LEU A 61 12.81 -15.87 10.67
CA LEU A 61 13.51 -14.87 11.48
C LEU A 61 12.56 -14.05 12.39
N ALA A 62 11.29 -14.42 12.48
CA ALA A 62 10.30 -13.68 13.27
C ALA A 62 10.57 -13.69 14.78
N ASN A 63 11.24 -14.74 15.28
CA ASN A 63 11.45 -14.98 16.71
C ASN A 63 12.93 -14.88 17.12
N THR A 64 13.75 -14.30 16.25
CA THR A 64 15.17 -13.96 16.52
C THR A 64 15.28 -12.48 16.79
#